data_AF-K3XAT8-F1
#
_entry.id   AF-K3XAT8-F1
#
_cell.length_a   1.000
_cell.length_b   1.000
_cell.length_c   1.000
_cell.angle_alpha   90.00
_cell.angle_beta   90.00
_cell.angle_gamma   90.00
#
_symmetry.space_group_name_H-M   'P 1'
#
loop_
_entity.id
_entity.type
_entity.pdbx_description
1 polymer ?
#
loop_
_entity_poly.entity_id
_entity_poly.type
_entity_poly.pdbx_seq_one_letter_code
_entity_poly.pdbx_strand_id
1 'polypeptide(L)'
;MRAIVLVTIFIAVLQLSNLFVQAAKPANRAPSKCDRTCEVTDAAVCGNDDVTYANYCFFSVAACKNKTLALAYTSPCVTSDTANDAAVFSTKTCDRFCTLEYEPVCGSDGVTYGNACAFDEANCRAGGGLAVKAVGTCPTPRCIGAGCLTSQA
;
A
#
# COMPACT_ATOMS: atom_id res chain seq x y z
N MET A 1 -41.58 36.28 -47.00
CA MET A 1 -41.95 36.09 -45.58
C MET A 1 -41.75 34.65 -45.09
N ARG A 2 -42.19 33.61 -45.81
CA ARG A 2 -42.02 32.20 -45.40
C ARG A 2 -40.56 31.71 -45.30
N ALA A 3 -39.65 32.20 -46.15
CA ALA A 3 -38.23 31.82 -46.11
C ALA A 3 -37.47 32.39 -44.91
N ILE A 4 -37.83 33.58 -44.42
CA ILE A 4 -37.15 34.25 -43.30
C ILE A 4 -37.44 33.54 -41.98
N VAL A 5 -38.68 33.05 -41.79
CA VAL A 5 -39.09 32.29 -40.59
C VAL A 5 -38.35 30.95 -40.50
N LEU A 6 -38.09 30.29 -41.63
CA LEU A 6 -37.34 29.03 -41.65
C LEU A 6 -35.86 29.25 -41.34
N VAL A 7 -35.26 30.34 -41.81
CA VAL A 7 -33.86 30.69 -41.52
C VAL A 7 -33.66 31.04 -40.04
N THR A 8 -34.57 31.78 -39.41
CA THR A 8 -34.46 32.11 -37.97
C THR A 8 -34.68 30.89 -37.08
N ILE A 9 -35.57 29.97 -37.44
CA ILE A 9 -35.75 28.69 -36.73
C ILE A 9 -34.49 27.82 -36.85
N PHE A 10 -33.89 27.73 -38.04
CA PHE A 10 -32.67 26.94 -38.23
C PHE A 10 -31.49 27.48 -37.43
N ILE A 11 -31.33 28.81 -37.37
CA ILE A 11 -30.30 29.47 -36.55
C ILE A 11 -30.57 29.22 -35.06
N ALA A 12 -31.82 29.30 -34.59
CA ALA A 12 -32.15 29.04 -33.19
C ALA A 12 -31.86 27.58 -32.76
N VAL A 13 -32.08 26.59 -33.64
CA VAL A 13 -31.77 25.18 -33.38
C VAL A 13 -30.26 24.92 -33.32
N LEU A 14 -29.46 25.63 -34.14
CA LEU A 14 -27.98 25.56 -34.11
C LEU A 14 -27.36 26.23 -32.88
N GLN A 15 -28.03 27.18 -32.23
CA GLN A 15 -27.56 27.80 -30.99
C GLN A 15 -27.84 26.92 -29.75
N LEU A 16 -28.78 25.97 -29.83
CA LEU A 16 -29.15 25.08 -28.72
C LEU A 16 -28.23 23.85 -28.60
N SER A 17 -27.45 23.51 -29.63
CA SER A 17 -26.48 22.41 -29.58
C SER A 17 -25.11 22.80 -28.97
N ASN A 18 -24.88 24.09 -28.71
CA ASN A 18 -23.61 24.61 -28.19
C ASN A 18 -23.54 24.81 -26.67
N LEU A 19 -24.55 24.42 -25.89
CA LEU A 19 -24.57 24.65 -24.43
C LEU A 19 -23.98 23.50 -23.58
N PHE A 20 -23.59 22.37 -24.15
CA PHE A 20 -23.22 21.19 -23.35
C PHE A 20 -21.78 20.69 -23.48
N VAL A 21 -20.89 21.40 -24.17
CA VAL A 21 -19.45 21.04 -24.17
C VAL A 21 -18.63 22.13 -23.48
N GLN A 22 -18.89 22.33 -22.20
CA GLN A 22 -17.86 22.82 -21.30
C GLN A 22 -17.05 21.61 -20.88
N ALA A 23 -15.94 21.36 -21.57
CA ALA A 23 -14.93 20.43 -21.08
C ALA A 23 -14.55 20.88 -19.67
N ALA A 24 -14.90 20.09 -18.66
CA ALA A 24 -14.39 20.28 -17.31
C ALA A 24 -12.86 20.26 -17.43
N LYS A 25 -12.24 21.42 -17.22
CA LYS A 25 -10.78 21.55 -17.11
C LYS A 25 -10.32 20.46 -16.14
N PRO A 26 -9.37 19.58 -16.50
CA PRO A 26 -8.88 18.60 -15.53
C PRO A 26 -8.43 19.40 -14.32
N ALA A 27 -9.00 19.10 -13.16
CA ALA A 27 -8.55 19.70 -11.93
C ALA A 27 -7.07 19.31 -11.82
N ASN A 28 -6.17 20.26 -12.08
CA ASN A 28 -4.77 20.17 -11.72
C ASN A 28 -4.72 20.20 -10.19
N ARG A 29 -5.16 19.09 -9.59
CA ARG A 29 -4.95 18.82 -8.19
C ARG A 29 -3.45 18.63 -8.08
N ALA A 30 -2.81 19.55 -7.38
CA ALA A 30 -1.40 19.38 -7.03
C ALA A 30 -1.21 17.95 -6.51
N PRO A 31 -0.20 17.22 -7.00
CA PRO A 31 0.02 15.84 -6.59
C PRO A 31 0.10 15.83 -5.06
N SER A 32 -0.68 14.95 -4.44
CA SER A 32 -0.64 14.83 -2.98
C SER A 32 0.80 14.53 -2.54
N LYS A 33 1.21 14.87 -1.32
CA LYS A 33 2.55 14.48 -0.80
C LYS A 33 2.79 12.96 -0.81
N CYS A 34 1.72 12.19 -0.97
CA CYS A 34 1.71 10.74 -1.06
C CYS A 34 1.69 10.22 -2.49
N ASP A 35 1.57 11.10 -3.48
CA ASP A 35 1.45 10.72 -4.88
C ASP A 35 2.85 10.51 -5.46
N ARG A 36 3.10 9.29 -5.91
CA ARG A 36 4.34 8.89 -6.59
C ARG A 36 4.02 7.76 -7.55
N THR A 37 4.81 7.68 -8.61
CA THR A 37 4.73 6.57 -9.57
C THR A 37 5.38 5.33 -8.96
N CYS A 38 4.71 4.19 -9.13
CA CYS A 38 5.21 2.88 -8.74
C CYS A 38 5.24 1.97 -9.97
N GLU A 39 6.30 1.19 -10.11
CA GLU A 39 6.36 0.08 -11.06
C GLU A 39 5.64 -1.13 -10.44
N VAL A 40 4.98 -1.95 -11.27
CA VAL A 40 4.35 -3.20 -10.81
C VAL A 40 5.41 -4.29 -10.81
N THR A 41 5.62 -4.92 -9.66
CA THR A 41 6.56 -6.02 -9.47
C THR A 41 5.86 -7.16 -8.73
N ASP A 42 6.29 -8.40 -8.91
CA ASP A 42 5.69 -9.59 -8.27
C ASP A 42 6.09 -9.75 -6.78
N ALA A 43 6.22 -8.63 -6.06
CA ALA A 43 6.63 -8.57 -4.65
C ALA A 43 5.47 -8.07 -3.78
N ALA A 44 4.31 -8.72 -3.91
CA ALA A 44 3.07 -8.33 -3.27
C ALA A 44 3.12 -8.46 -1.74
N VAL A 45 2.42 -7.55 -1.06
CA VAL A 45 2.42 -7.42 0.40
C VAL A 45 1.01 -7.30 0.96
N CYS A 46 0.81 -7.64 2.23
CA CYS A 46 -0.48 -7.59 2.91
C CYS A 46 -0.51 -6.44 3.92
N GLY A 47 -1.52 -5.57 3.83
CA GLY A 47 -1.81 -4.57 4.85
C GLY A 47 -2.59 -5.16 6.02
N ASN A 48 -2.61 -4.44 7.15
CA ASN A 48 -3.47 -4.74 8.31
C ASN A 48 -4.97 -4.47 8.06
N ASP A 49 -5.32 -4.06 6.84
CA ASP A 49 -6.67 -3.91 6.31
C ASP A 49 -7.11 -5.13 5.49
N ASP A 50 -6.34 -6.22 5.51
CA ASP A 50 -6.53 -7.45 4.72
C ASP A 50 -6.53 -7.21 3.20
N VAL A 51 -5.94 -6.09 2.75
CA VAL A 51 -5.77 -5.77 1.33
C VAL A 51 -4.37 -6.17 0.88
N THR A 52 -4.32 -6.90 -0.24
CA THR A 52 -3.05 -7.19 -0.93
C THR A 52 -2.67 -6.02 -1.82
N TYR A 53 -1.50 -5.46 -1.58
CA TYR A 53 -0.90 -4.40 -2.40
C TYR A 53 0.11 -5.03 -3.36
N ALA A 54 0.09 -4.59 -4.62
CA ALA A 54 0.93 -5.17 -5.68
C ALA A 54 2.42 -5.20 -5.33
N ASN A 55 2.90 -4.19 -4.59
CA ASN A 55 4.19 -4.22 -3.92
C ASN A 55 4.28 -3.17 -2.80
N TYR A 56 5.44 -3.12 -2.14
CA TYR A 56 5.74 -2.17 -1.07
C TYR A 56 5.55 -0.69 -1.47
N CYS A 57 5.78 -0.33 -2.74
CA CYS A 57 5.57 1.04 -3.22
C CYS A 57 4.09 1.42 -3.18
N PHE A 58 3.21 0.56 -3.72
CA PHE A 58 1.77 0.79 -3.68
C PHE A 58 1.22 0.80 -2.25
N PHE A 59 1.72 -0.09 -1.38
CA PHE A 59 1.42 -0.05 0.06
C PHE A 59 1.83 1.29 0.68
N SER A 60 3.05 1.77 0.40
CA SER A 60 3.57 3.03 0.96
C SER A 60 2.74 4.25 0.53
N VAL A 61 2.23 4.26 -0.71
CA VAL A 61 1.31 5.32 -1.19
C VAL A 61 0.01 5.30 -0.40
N ALA A 62 -0.54 4.12 -0.13
CA ALA A 62 -1.76 3.96 0.66
C ALA A 62 -1.53 4.34 2.13
N ALA A 63 -0.46 3.86 2.75
CA ALA A 63 -0.10 4.15 4.15
C ALA A 63 0.27 5.63 4.36
N CYS A 64 0.76 6.29 3.32
CA CYS A 64 0.95 7.74 3.38
C CYS A 64 -0.39 8.48 3.53
N LYS A 65 -1.46 8.01 2.86
CA LYS A 65 -2.82 8.58 2.91
C LYS A 65 -3.58 8.13 4.16
N ASN A 66 -3.43 6.88 4.57
CA ASN A 66 -4.03 6.30 5.77
C ASN A 66 -2.97 5.96 6.82
N LYS A 67 -2.85 6.77 7.87
CA LYS A 67 -1.83 6.59 8.92
C LYS A 67 -2.06 5.41 9.85
N THR A 68 -3.22 4.77 9.80
CA THR A 68 -3.48 3.53 10.56
C THR A 68 -3.18 2.26 9.77
N LEU A 69 -2.92 2.40 8.46
CA LEU A 69 -2.51 1.28 7.61
C LEU A 69 -1.06 0.91 7.92
N ALA A 70 -0.87 -0.32 8.36
CA ALA A 70 0.42 -0.90 8.66
C ALA A 70 0.64 -2.16 7.81
N LEU A 71 1.90 -2.49 7.54
CA LEU A 71 2.27 -3.70 6.83
C LEU A 71 2.06 -4.88 7.78
N ALA A 72 1.13 -5.77 7.44
CA ALA A 72 0.87 -6.99 8.20
C ALA A 72 1.84 -8.09 7.78
N TYR A 73 1.98 -8.36 6.48
CA TYR A 73 2.88 -9.40 5.99
C TYR A 73 3.60 -8.96 4.71
N THR A 74 4.82 -9.47 4.50
CA THR A 74 5.59 -9.28 3.25
C THR A 74 5.21 -10.26 2.13
N SER A 75 4.09 -10.95 2.30
CA SER A 75 3.42 -11.78 1.30
C SER A 75 2.02 -11.25 1.00
N PRO A 76 1.37 -11.71 -0.08
CA PRO A 76 -0.07 -11.50 -0.26
C PRO A 76 -0.88 -11.91 0.97
N CYS A 77 -2.04 -11.29 1.15
CA CYS A 77 -2.99 -11.73 2.16
C CYS A 77 -3.53 -13.11 1.77
N VAL A 78 -3.71 -13.99 2.77
CA VAL A 78 -4.31 -15.31 2.56
C VAL A 78 -5.82 -15.12 2.40
N THR A 79 -6.35 -15.40 1.21
CA THR A 79 -7.81 -15.44 1.00
C THR A 79 -8.30 -16.87 1.20
N SER A 80 -9.46 -17.02 1.83
CA SER A 80 -10.10 -18.31 2.12
C SER A 80 -10.39 -19.18 0.88
N ASP A 81 -10.28 -18.62 -0.32
CA ASP A 81 -10.55 -19.31 -1.58
C ASP A 81 -9.37 -20.16 -2.07
N THR A 82 -8.20 -20.05 -1.45
CA THR A 82 -7.01 -20.89 -1.73
C THR A 82 -6.97 -22.18 -0.90
N ALA A 83 -8.00 -22.46 -0.10
CA ALA A 83 -8.09 -23.68 0.74
C ALA A 83 -8.31 -24.99 -0.04
N ASN A 84 -8.45 -24.94 -1.37
CA ASN A 84 -8.76 -26.11 -2.22
C ASN A 84 -7.55 -26.64 -3.01
N ASP A 85 -6.41 -25.96 -2.96
CA ASP A 85 -5.15 -26.54 -3.41
C ASP A 85 -4.50 -27.22 -2.21
N ALA A 86 -4.45 -28.56 -2.25
CA ALA A 86 -3.83 -29.43 -1.25
C ALA A 86 -2.30 -29.24 -1.10
N ALA A 87 -1.76 -28.09 -1.53
CA ALA A 87 -0.37 -27.68 -1.38
C ALA A 87 -0.20 -26.25 -0.81
N VAL A 88 -1.26 -25.60 -0.31
CA VAL A 88 -1.13 -24.33 0.41
C VAL A 88 -1.71 -24.48 1.80
N PHE A 89 -0.85 -25.02 2.66
CA PHE A 89 -0.84 -24.89 4.10
C PHE A 89 -1.95 -23.99 4.70
N SER A 90 -3.14 -24.55 4.88
CA SER A 90 -4.18 -23.97 5.75
C SER A 90 -4.31 -24.87 6.95
N THR A 91 -3.53 -24.57 7.99
CA THR A 91 -3.94 -24.62 9.41
C THR A 91 -2.74 -24.21 10.27
N LYS A 92 -2.66 -22.94 10.67
CA LYS A 92 -2.04 -22.56 11.97
C LYS A 92 -0.55 -22.85 12.20
N THR A 93 0.23 -23.29 11.22
CA THR A 93 1.69 -23.32 11.34
C THR A 93 2.28 -22.06 10.76
N CYS A 94 3.13 -21.44 11.56
CA CYS A 94 3.94 -20.30 11.16
C CYS A 94 5.31 -20.74 10.65
N ASP A 95 5.53 -22.05 10.51
CA ASP A 95 6.78 -22.61 10.01
C ASP A 95 6.92 -22.24 8.53
N ARG A 96 7.80 -21.26 8.25
CA ARG A 96 8.15 -20.83 6.90
C ARG A 96 9.60 -21.20 6.64
N PHE A 97 9.90 -21.70 5.44
CA PHE A 97 11.28 -21.87 5.01
C PHE A 97 11.84 -20.51 4.59
N CYS A 98 12.74 -19.97 5.40
CA CYS A 98 13.41 -18.71 5.11
C CYS A 98 14.85 -18.94 4.66
N THR A 99 15.28 -18.17 3.67
CA THR A 99 16.67 -18.00 3.28
C THR A 99 17.46 -17.32 4.41
N LEU A 100 18.78 -17.46 4.37
CA LEU A 100 19.70 -16.82 5.34
C LEU A 100 20.30 -15.52 4.80
N GLU A 101 19.74 -14.94 3.73
CA GLU A 101 20.17 -13.62 3.27
C GLU A 101 19.86 -12.55 4.31
N TYR A 102 20.77 -11.59 4.43
CA TYR A 102 20.69 -10.55 5.45
C TYR A 102 20.18 -9.25 4.84
N GLU A 103 18.87 -9.05 4.96
CA GLU A 103 18.13 -7.86 4.53
C GLU A 103 17.20 -7.40 5.68
N PRO A 104 17.78 -6.81 6.74
CA PRO A 104 17.10 -6.74 8.03
C PRO A 104 15.87 -5.83 8.01
N VAL A 105 14.91 -6.13 8.89
CA VAL A 105 13.74 -5.28 9.16
C VAL A 105 13.56 -5.08 10.67
N CYS A 106 13.12 -3.88 11.06
CA CYS A 106 12.83 -3.54 12.45
C CYS A 106 11.33 -3.74 12.71
N GLY A 107 11.00 -4.62 13.64
CA GLY A 107 9.63 -4.83 14.10
C GLY A 107 9.14 -3.74 15.06
N SER A 108 7.82 -3.63 15.20
CA SER A 108 7.15 -2.75 16.17
C SER A 108 7.44 -3.12 17.62
N ASP A 109 7.92 -4.34 17.86
CA ASP A 109 8.43 -4.87 19.11
C ASP A 109 9.88 -4.42 19.43
N GLY A 110 10.53 -3.70 18.51
CA GLY A 110 11.93 -3.28 18.66
C GLY A 110 12.94 -4.38 18.37
N VAL A 111 12.50 -5.52 17.82
CA VAL A 111 13.38 -6.63 17.44
C VAL A 111 13.82 -6.46 15.98
N THR A 112 15.10 -6.71 15.73
CA THR A 112 15.63 -6.79 14.36
C THR A 112 15.50 -8.22 13.85
N TYR A 113 14.83 -8.37 12.72
CA TYR A 113 14.69 -9.65 12.02
C TYR A 113 15.69 -9.68 10.86
N GLY A 114 16.36 -10.81 10.65
CA GLY A 114 17.45 -10.93 9.67
C GLY A 114 17.01 -10.71 8.22
N ASN A 115 15.74 -11.03 7.93
CA ASN A 115 15.06 -10.69 6.69
C ASN A 115 13.54 -10.63 6.88
N ALA A 116 12.85 -10.22 5.83
CA ALA A 116 11.39 -10.14 5.76
C ALA A 116 10.68 -11.48 6.09
N CYS A 117 11.23 -12.60 5.61
CA CYS A 117 10.66 -13.92 5.88
C CYS A 117 10.69 -14.27 7.39
N ALA A 118 11.81 -14.01 8.06
CA ALA A 118 11.95 -14.22 9.49
C ALA A 118 11.00 -13.33 10.32
N PHE A 119 10.74 -12.09 9.85
CA PHE A 119 9.72 -11.23 10.45
C PHE A 119 8.31 -11.81 10.30
N ASP A 120 7.93 -12.25 9.09
CA ASP A 120 6.60 -12.79 8.83
C ASP A 120 6.32 -14.06 9.65
N GLU A 121 7.31 -14.94 9.79
CA GLU A 121 7.20 -16.11 10.68
C GLU A 121 6.93 -15.70 12.12
N ALA A 122 7.72 -14.75 12.65
CA ALA A 122 7.54 -14.26 14.01
C ALA A 122 6.19 -13.56 14.20
N ASN A 123 5.75 -12.76 13.21
CA ASN A 123 4.46 -12.10 13.23
C ASN A 123 3.31 -13.11 13.27
N CYS A 124 3.37 -14.13 12.42
CA CYS A 124 2.41 -15.23 12.46
C CYS A 124 2.38 -15.89 13.85
N ARG A 125 3.55 -16.22 14.44
CA ARG A 125 3.62 -16.86 15.77
C ARG A 125 3.06 -15.96 16.87
N ALA A 126 3.18 -14.65 16.70
CA ALA A 126 2.63 -13.64 17.60
C ALA A 126 1.13 -13.35 17.37
N GLY A 127 0.48 -14.01 16.40
CA GLY A 127 -0.94 -13.81 16.11
C GLY A 127 -1.24 -12.64 15.17
N GLY A 128 -0.26 -12.18 14.39
CA GLY A 128 -0.44 -11.15 13.35
C GLY A 128 -0.38 -9.71 13.83
N GLY A 129 -0.01 -9.46 15.09
CA GLY A 129 -0.01 -8.13 15.71
C GLY A 129 1.28 -7.32 15.54
N LEU A 130 2.34 -7.90 14.97
CA LEU A 130 3.59 -7.19 14.71
C LEU A 130 3.48 -6.40 13.40
N ALA A 131 4.03 -5.20 13.38
CA ALA A 131 4.17 -4.38 12.19
C ALA A 131 5.65 -4.09 11.92
N VAL A 132 6.02 -3.96 10.65
CA VAL A 132 7.35 -3.44 10.30
C VAL A 132 7.39 -1.95 10.64
N LYS A 133 8.28 -1.57 11.57
CA LYS A 133 8.53 -0.18 11.95
C LYS A 133 9.44 0.53 10.95
N ALA A 134 10.49 -0.15 10.48
CA ALA A 134 11.44 0.39 9.50
C ALA A 134 12.15 -0.73 8.73
N VAL A 135 12.56 -0.41 7.50
CA VAL A 135 13.55 -1.23 6.76
C VAL A 135 14.93 -1.02 7.39
N GLY A 136 15.70 -2.08 7.55
CA GLY A 136 16.98 -2.08 8.25
C GLY A 136 16.88 -2.58 9.69
N THR A 137 17.99 -2.53 10.41
CA THR A 137 18.05 -2.92 11.83
C THR A 137 17.30 -1.92 12.71
N CYS A 138 16.73 -2.38 13.81
CA CYS A 138 16.23 -1.47 14.83
C CYS A 138 17.36 -0.60 15.38
N PRO A 139 17.08 0.67 15.73
CA PRO A 139 18.10 1.53 16.31
C PRO A 139 18.59 0.96 17.64
N THR A 140 19.90 0.76 17.74
CA THR A 140 20.52 0.39 19.01
C THR A 140 20.56 1.63 19.91
N PRO A 141 20.22 1.52 21.21
CA PRO A 141 20.41 2.63 22.14
C PRO A 141 21.86 3.08 22.11
N ARG A 142 22.10 4.37 21.86
CA ARG A 142 23.43 4.94 22.06
C ARG A 142 23.60 5.21 23.54
N CYS A 143 24.40 4.37 24.20
CA CYS A 143 24.74 4.54 25.59
C CYS A 143 26.00 5.40 25.73
N ILE A 144 25.90 6.45 26.55
CA ILE A 144 27.02 7.33 26.93
C ILE A 144 27.07 7.31 28.46
N GLY A 145 28.11 6.68 29.03
CA GLY A 145 28.20 6.46 30.47
C GLY A 145 27.12 5.51 30.99
N ALA A 146 26.43 5.88 32.07
CA ALA A 146 25.36 5.08 32.68
C ALA A 146 23.96 5.29 32.05
N GLY A 147 23.85 6.13 31.02
CA GLY A 147 22.56 6.43 30.36
C GLY A 147 22.53 5.97 28.90
N CYS A 148 21.38 5.45 28.46
CA CYS A 148 21.13 5.07 27.07
C CYS A 148 20.03 5.96 26.47
N LEU A 149 20.33 6.62 25.35
CA LEU A 149 19.34 7.35 24.57
C LEU A 149 18.65 6.38 23.62
N THR A 150 17.32 6.31 23.66
CA THR A 150 16.55 5.56 22.66
C THR A 150 16.64 6.30 21.33
N SER A 151 17.41 5.77 20.38
CA SER A 151 17.35 6.27 19.01
C SER A 151 15.97 5.96 18.46
N GLN A 152 15.13 6.98 18.29
CA GLN A 152 13.85 6.81 17.60
C GLN A 152 14.14 6.78 16.09
N ALA A 153 13.72 5.69 15.44
CA ALA A 153 13.43 5.63 14.01
C ALA A 153 12.02 6.19 13.78
#